data_AF-A0A645DGG2-F1
#
_entry.id   AF-A0A645DGG2-F1
#
_cell.length_a   1.000
_cell.length_b   1.000
_cell.length_c   1.000
_cell.angle_alpha   90.00
_cell.angle_beta   90.00
_cell.angle_gamma   90.00
#
_symmetry.space_group_name_H-M   'P 1'
#
loop_
_entity.id
_entity.type
_entity.pdbx_description
1 polymer ?
#
loop_
_entity_poly.entity_id
_entity_poly.type
_entity_poly.pdbx_seq_one_letter_code
_entity_poly.pdbx_strand_id
1 'polypeptide(L)'
;MTYTWEIAQKEIPGTGYTSMAWTTACTCGIFARAMTNGMLTGKGMLAAEKLAKDDDFYNWVMAEQAKRGIFYKEKVEVEKNVNLWEK
;
A
#
# COMPACT_ATOMS: atom_id res chain seq x y z
N MET A 1 15.88 15.50 -4.07
CA MET A 1 15.45 14.11 -4.31
C MET A 1 14.01 14.01 -3.86
N THR A 2 13.12 13.66 -4.78
CA THR A 2 11.68 13.64 -4.57
C THR A 2 11.20 12.20 -4.67
N TYR A 3 10.45 11.76 -3.66
CA TYR A 3 9.82 10.45 -3.63
C TYR A 3 8.32 10.63 -3.86
N THR A 4 7.77 9.87 -4.79
CA THR A 4 6.33 9.84 -5.08
C THR A 4 5.86 8.40 -5.05
N TRP A 5 4.74 8.17 -4.38
CA TRP A 5 4.06 6.88 -4.37
C TRP A 5 2.74 7.01 -5.10
N GLU A 6 2.57 6.18 -6.13
CA GLU A 6 1.35 6.12 -6.92
C GLU A 6 0.58 4.86 -6.54
N ILE A 7 -0.73 4.98 -6.39
CA ILE A 7 -1.65 3.86 -6.17
C ILE A 7 -2.61 3.77 -7.35
N ALA A 8 -2.81 2.56 -7.86
CA ALA A 8 -3.79 2.28 -8.89
C ALA A 8 -4.51 0.96 -8.60
N GLN A 9 -5.82 0.93 -8.82
CA GLN A 9 -6.59 -0.31 -8.77
C GLN A 9 -7.08 -0.66 -10.17
N LYS A 10 -6.78 -1.88 -10.60
CA LYS A 10 -7.31 -2.43 -11.85
C LYS A 10 -8.75 -2.87 -11.61
N GLU A 11 -9.68 -2.18 -12.24
CA GLU A 11 -11.09 -2.57 -12.22
C GLU A 11 -11.25 -3.99 -12.75
N ILE A 12 -12.10 -4.78 -12.08
CA ILE A 12 -12.47 -6.12 -12.49
C ILE A 12 -13.90 -6.04 -13.03
N PRO A 13 -14.08 -6.05 -14.37
CA PRO A 13 -15.40 -5.93 -14.98
C PRO A 13 -16.36 -7.00 -14.49
N GLY A 14 -17.65 -6.65 -14.35
CA GLY A 14 -18.70 -7.58 -13.92
C GLY A 14 -18.80 -7.80 -12.42
N THR A 15 -17.90 -7.23 -11.61
CA THR A 15 -18.00 -7.27 -10.14
C THR A 15 -19.04 -6.29 -9.58
N GLY A 16 -19.36 -5.22 -10.33
CA GLY A 16 -20.29 -4.18 -9.91
C GLY A 16 -19.75 -3.22 -8.84
N TYR A 17 -18.49 -3.36 -8.43
CA TYR A 17 -17.86 -2.49 -7.44
C TYR A 17 -17.07 -1.37 -8.10
N THR A 18 -17.21 -0.16 -7.57
CA THR A 18 -16.35 0.97 -7.94
C THR A 18 -14.95 0.76 -7.38
N SER A 19 -13.96 1.44 -7.97
CA SER A 19 -12.58 1.41 -7.50
C SER A 19 -12.46 1.76 -6.01
N MET A 20 -13.18 2.81 -5.57
CA MET A 20 -13.21 3.24 -4.17
C MET A 20 -13.79 2.16 -3.24
N ALA A 21 -14.92 1.56 -3.62
CA ALA A 21 -15.53 0.51 -2.81
C ALA A 21 -14.60 -0.71 -2.70
N TRP A 22 -13.94 -1.07 -3.80
CA TRP A 22 -13.04 -2.21 -3.86
C TRP A 22 -11.81 -2.02 -3.00
N THR A 23 -11.13 -0.87 -3.11
CA THR A 23 -9.92 -0.58 -2.30
C THR A 23 -10.23 -0.51 -0.81
N THR A 24 -11.40 0.02 -0.44
CA THR A 24 -11.83 0.10 0.96
C THR A 24 -12.18 -1.28 1.53
N ALA A 25 -13.08 -2.00 0.87
CA ALA A 25 -13.60 -3.28 1.38
C ALA A 25 -12.53 -4.38 1.38
N CYS A 26 -11.70 -4.43 0.34
CA CYS A 26 -10.61 -5.40 0.27
C CYS A 26 -9.59 -5.18 1.39
N THR A 27 -9.20 -3.94 1.65
CA THR A 27 -8.26 -3.62 2.72
C THR A 27 -8.83 -4.01 4.08
N CYS A 28 -10.11 -3.67 4.35
CA CYS A 28 -10.79 -4.11 5.58
C CYS A 28 -10.77 -5.65 5.73
N GLY A 29 -11.12 -6.38 4.67
CA GLY A 29 -11.12 -7.84 4.67
C GLY A 29 -9.75 -8.48 4.88
N ILE A 30 -8.68 -7.88 4.35
CA ILE A 30 -7.29 -8.32 4.57
C ILE A 30 -6.93 -8.22 6.05
N PHE A 31 -7.22 -7.09 6.69
CA PHE A 31 -6.92 -6.89 8.11
C PHE A 31 -7.81 -7.74 9.02
N ALA A 32 -9.07 -7.94 8.66
CA ALA A 32 -9.95 -8.88 9.36
C ALA A 32 -9.36 -10.30 9.35
N ARG A 33 -8.86 -10.76 8.19
CA ARG A 33 -8.18 -12.05 8.07
C ARG A 33 -6.87 -12.12 8.86
N ALA A 34 -6.10 -11.04 8.88
CA ALA A 34 -4.88 -10.96 9.68
C ALA A 34 -5.17 -11.14 11.18
N MET A 35 -6.26 -10.55 11.68
CA MET A 35 -6.69 -10.73 13.06
C MET A 35 -7.07 -12.20 13.35
N THR A 36 -7.86 -12.82 12.47
CA THR A 36 -8.28 -14.23 12.66
C THR A 36 -7.12 -15.22 12.57
N ASN A 37 -6.09 -14.90 11.78
CA ASN A 37 -4.90 -15.73 11.63
C ASN A 37 -3.85 -15.50 12.73
N GLY A 38 -4.12 -14.62 13.70
CA GLY A 38 -3.18 -14.30 14.77
C GLY A 38 -1.96 -13.48 14.30
N MET A 39 -2.02 -12.87 13.12
CA MET A 39 -0.96 -11.98 12.63
C MET A 39 -1.01 -10.60 13.32
N LEU A 40 -2.19 -10.21 13.82
CA LEU A 40 -2.40 -9.02 14.63
C LEU A 40 -2.74 -9.42 16.07
N THR A 41 -1.76 -9.31 16.96
CA THR A 41 -1.88 -9.76 18.37
C THR A 41 -1.91 -8.63 19.39
N GLY A 42 -1.64 -7.40 18.96
CA GLY A 42 -1.69 -6.22 19.83
C GLY A 42 -3.10 -5.95 20.36
N LYS A 43 -3.20 -5.59 21.64
CA LYS A 43 -4.47 -5.23 22.29
C LYS A 43 -4.70 -3.73 22.21
N GLY A 44 -5.97 -3.31 22.15
CA GLY A 44 -6.35 -1.89 22.06
C GLY A 44 -6.34 -1.35 20.63
N MET A 45 -6.19 -0.04 20.47
CA MET A 45 -6.21 0.60 19.15
C MET A 45 -4.86 0.42 18.43
N LEU A 46 -4.88 -0.38 17.37
CA LEU A 46 -3.74 -0.58 16.48
C LEU A 46 -3.87 0.35 15.26
N ALA A 47 -3.08 1.42 15.28
CA ALA A 47 -3.01 2.34 14.15
C ALA A 47 -2.13 1.75 13.03
N ALA A 48 -2.47 2.02 11.77
CA ALA A 48 -1.79 1.43 10.61
C ALA A 48 -0.29 1.78 10.56
N GLU A 49 0.08 2.97 11.04
CA GLU A 49 1.47 3.45 11.14
C GLU A 49 2.33 2.60 12.08
N LYS A 50 1.70 1.97 13.09
CA LYS A 50 2.41 1.04 13.98
C LYS A 50 2.65 -0.32 13.33
N LEU A 51 1.78 -0.69 12.39
CA LEU A 51 1.84 -1.96 11.68
C LEU A 51 2.85 -1.94 10.53
N ALA A 52 3.16 -0.75 10.00
CA ALA A 52 4.22 -0.55 9.01
C ALA A 52 5.65 -0.75 9.56
N LYS A 53 5.83 -0.98 10.86
CA LYS A 53 7.13 -1.33 11.47
C LYS A 53 7.49 -2.81 11.34
N ASP A 54 6.51 -3.65 11.04
CA ASP A 54 6.69 -5.07 10.82
C ASP A 54 6.77 -5.31 9.32
N ASP A 55 7.99 -5.49 8.82
CA ASP A 55 8.25 -5.65 7.38
C ASP A 55 7.56 -6.91 6.83
N ASP A 56 7.49 -7.99 7.60
CA ASP A 56 6.85 -9.24 7.17
C ASP A 56 5.33 -9.05 7.03
N PHE A 57 4.71 -8.41 8.03
CA PHE A 57 3.29 -8.08 7.98
C PHE A 57 2.99 -7.08 6.85
N TYR A 58 3.80 -6.05 6.70
CA TYR A 58 3.68 -5.08 5.62
C TYR A 58 3.74 -5.76 4.24
N ASN A 59 4.77 -6.57 4.00
CA ASN A 59 4.95 -7.30 2.74
C ASN A 59 3.76 -8.23 2.47
N TRP A 60 3.23 -8.88 3.50
CA TRP A 60 2.04 -9.72 3.37
C TRP A 60 0.79 -8.91 2.97
N VAL A 61 0.54 -7.75 3.61
CA VAL A 61 -0.58 -6.87 3.26
C VAL A 61 -0.45 -6.40 1.81
N MET A 62 0.74 -5.97 1.39
CA MET A 62 1.00 -5.52 0.02
C MET A 62 0.78 -6.64 -0.99
N ALA A 63 1.21 -7.87 -0.68
CA ALA A 63 0.96 -9.05 -1.52
C ALA A 63 -0.53 -9.39 -1.63
N GLU A 64 -1.29 -9.30 -0.53
CA GLU A 64 -2.74 -9.53 -0.55
C GLU A 64 -3.49 -8.45 -1.34
N GLN A 65 -3.06 -7.19 -1.24
CA GLN A 65 -3.62 -6.10 -2.05
C GLN A 65 -3.35 -6.28 -3.54
N ALA A 66 -2.11 -6.67 -3.91
CA ALA A 66 -1.74 -6.96 -5.29
C ALA A 66 -2.59 -8.09 -5.90
N LYS A 67 -2.87 -9.17 -5.15
CA LYS A 67 -3.77 -10.26 -5.59
C LYS A 67 -5.19 -9.77 -5.91
N ARG A 68 -5.62 -8.66 -5.31
CA ARG A 68 -6.94 -8.04 -5.52
C ARG A 68 -6.90 -6.88 -6.51
N GLY A 69 -5.78 -6.71 -7.21
CA GLY A 69 -5.61 -5.72 -8.27
C GLY A 69 -5.28 -4.32 -7.79
N ILE A 70 -4.83 -4.14 -6.54
CA ILE A 70 -4.38 -2.86 -6.00
C ILE A 70 -2.86 -2.83 -6.04
N PHE A 71 -2.29 -1.88 -6.77
CA PHE A 71 -0.86 -1.79 -7.04
C PHE A 71 -0.31 -0.45 -6.56
N TYR A 72 0.93 -0.51 -6.09
CA TYR A 72 1.67 0.65 -5.63
C TYR A 72 2.98 0.74 -6.41
N LYS A 73 3.36 1.95 -6.79
CA LYS A 73 4.61 2.22 -7.50
C LYS A 73 5.35 3.37 -6.84
N GLU A 74 6.60 3.11 -6.48
CA GLU A 74 7.53 4.15 -6.07
C GLU A 74 8.14 4.81 -7.31
N LYS A 75 8.21 6.14 -7.29
CA LYS A 75 8.91 6.96 -8.27
C LYS A 75 9.90 7.85 -7.51
N VAL A 76 11.17 7.78 -7.91
CA VAL A 76 12.27 8.55 -7.31
C VAL A 76 12.83 9.49 -8.35
N GLU A 77 12.78 10.79 -8.08
CA GLU A 77 13.34 11.84 -8.94
C GLU A 77 14.55 12.49 -8.27
N VAL A 78 15.71 12.44 -8.94
CA VAL A 78 16.95 13.05 -8.46
C VAL A 78 17.27 14.26 -9.33
N GLU A 79 17.01 15.46 -8.79
CA GLU A 79 17.42 16.71 -9.43
C GLU A 79 18.94 16.90 -9.22
N LYS A 80 19.72 16.74 -10.30
CA LYS A 80 21.15 17.05 -10.29
C LYS A 80 21.34 18.49 -10.75
N ASN A 81 21.66 19.38 -9.82
CA ASN A 81 22.18 20.71 -10.15
C ASN A 81 23.61 20.55 -10.72
N VAL A 82 23.71 20.34 -12.03
CA VAL A 82 24.98 20.48 -12.73
C VAL A 82 25.18 21.96 -12.98
N ASN A 83 25.96 22.64 -12.12
CA ASN A 83 26.51 23.95 -12.47
C ASN A 83 27.46 23.73 -13.65
N LEU A 84 26.94 23.90 -14.86
CA LEU A 84 27.67 23.65 -16.10
C LEU A 84 28.70 24.74 -16.42
N TRP A 85 28.79 25.83 -15.64
CA TRP A 85 29.74 26.91 -15.89
C TRP A 85 30.11 27.62 -14.57
N GLU A 86 31.31 27.36 -14.05
CA GLU A 86 32.04 28.37 -13.28
C GLU A 86 32.51 29.44 -14.28
N LYS A 87 32.12 30.70 -14.03
CA LYS A 87 32.57 31.86 -14.80
C LYS A 87 33.83 32.45 -14.18
#